data_AF-A0A929KUS8-F1
#
_entry.id   AF-A0A929KUS8-F1
#
_cell.length_a   1.000
_cell.length_b   1.000
_cell.length_c   1.000
_cell.angle_alpha   90.00
_cell.angle_beta   90.00
_cell.angle_gamma   90.00
#
_symmetry.space_group_name_H-M   'P 1'
#
loop_
_entity.id
_entity.type
_entity.pdbx_description
1 polymer ?
#
loop_
_entity_poly.entity_id
_entity_poly.type
_entity_poly.pdbx_seq_one_letter_code
_entity_poly.pdbx_strand_id
1 'polypeptide(L)'
;MNFKNYACIAVAIIALAGCKKSTSKQDPTPVSIPTPVIDPPKDQPTMIYTDLSGKSLKMQEAVAIDLNKDGKNDVVFYTQYVADNLNNIVKLDFMANSVVSSFLNFSTDATTGDDILPPLNSGQVIHEGLNSSEWYNVSAAVVMRRVENSTSRAVTWRGNWTDKGHLYLPIQVTKEGKKYYGWIEFEGSSQQEKLIFYKAAIATEADKPVLAGQ
;
A
#
# COMPACT_ATOMS: atom_id res chain seq x y z
N MET A 1 -0.17 29.43 -69.08
CA MET A 1 1.12 29.04 -69.68
C MET A 1 1.93 28.35 -68.60
N ASN A 2 2.16 27.04 -68.75
CA ASN A 2 2.81 26.17 -67.76
C ASN A 2 4.33 26.21 -67.95
N PHE A 3 5.09 26.41 -66.87
CA PHE A 3 6.52 26.10 -66.83
C PHE A 3 6.76 25.03 -65.74
N LYS A 4 7.15 23.83 -66.18
CA LYS A 4 7.61 22.73 -65.33
C LYS A 4 9.14 22.85 -65.21
N ASN A 5 9.64 23.11 -64.00
CA ASN A 5 11.06 23.00 -63.70
C ASN A 5 11.33 21.60 -63.12
N TYR A 6 12.17 20.85 -63.84
CA TYR A 6 12.79 19.62 -63.36
C TYR A 6 14.06 19.99 -62.60
N ALA A 7 14.20 19.54 -61.36
CA ALA A 7 15.45 19.58 -60.62
C ALA A 7 15.83 18.15 -60.23
N CYS A 8 16.88 17.63 -60.88
CA CYS A 8 17.58 16.42 -60.50
C CYS A 8 18.30 16.65 -59.16
N ILE A 9 18.03 15.82 -58.16
CA ILE A 9 18.85 15.75 -56.94
C ILE A 9 19.64 14.45 -56.99
N ALA A 10 20.97 14.60 -57.00
CA ALA A 10 21.93 13.52 -56.93
C ALA A 10 21.93 12.88 -55.53
N VAL A 11 21.84 11.55 -55.49
CA VAL A 11 21.98 10.75 -54.27
C VAL A 11 23.47 10.47 -54.04
N ALA A 12 24.02 11.02 -52.96
CA ALA A 12 25.35 10.67 -52.48
C ALA A 12 25.24 9.48 -51.50
N ILE A 13 25.83 8.35 -51.87
CA ILE A 13 25.94 7.15 -51.03
C ILE A 13 27.11 7.34 -50.07
N ILE A 14 26.84 7.47 -48.78
CA ILE A 14 27.86 7.46 -47.73
C ILE A 14 28.00 6.01 -47.25
N ALA A 15 29.13 5.39 -47.56
CA ALA A 15 29.52 4.09 -47.02
C ALA A 15 29.97 4.26 -45.56
N LEU A 16 29.22 3.70 -44.61
CA LEU A 16 29.66 3.58 -43.22
C LEU A 16 30.36 2.23 -43.03
N ALA A 17 31.65 2.32 -42.70
CA ALA A 17 32.50 1.20 -42.33
C ALA A 17 31.97 0.50 -41.07
N GLY A 18 31.89 -0.83 -41.13
CA GLY A 18 31.47 -1.66 -40.01
C GLY A 18 32.53 -1.73 -38.90
N CYS A 19 32.16 -1.29 -37.70
CA CYS A 19 32.82 -1.72 -36.47
C CYS A 19 32.22 -3.06 -36.02
N LYS A 20 33.03 -4.12 -36.05
CA LYS A 20 32.70 -5.40 -35.42
C LYS A 20 32.60 -5.21 -33.90
N LYS A 21 31.39 -5.36 -33.35
CA LYS A 21 31.16 -5.36 -31.90
C LYS A 21 31.63 -6.69 -31.31
N SER A 22 32.52 -6.58 -30.35
CA SER A 22 33.12 -7.66 -29.57
C SER A 22 32.06 -8.55 -28.92
N THR A 23 32.40 -9.83 -28.80
CA THR A 23 31.67 -10.93 -28.16
C THR A 23 30.93 -10.52 -26.89
N SER A 24 29.63 -10.79 -26.91
CA SER A 24 28.72 -10.79 -25.76
C SER A 24 29.32 -11.58 -24.60
N LYS A 25 29.66 -10.89 -23.50
CA LYS A 25 29.67 -11.52 -22.18
C LYS A 25 28.22 -11.66 -21.78
N GLN A 26 27.75 -12.90 -21.73
CA GLN A 26 26.47 -13.27 -21.16
C GLN A 26 26.43 -12.77 -19.71
N ASP A 27 25.57 -11.79 -19.44
CA ASP A 27 25.31 -11.35 -18.07
C ASP A 27 24.88 -12.58 -17.25
N PRO A 28 25.46 -12.79 -16.05
CA PRO A 28 24.98 -13.84 -15.17
C PRO A 28 23.51 -13.55 -14.84
N THR A 29 22.65 -14.52 -15.16
CA THR A 29 21.24 -14.53 -14.78
C THR A 29 21.15 -14.20 -13.28
N PRO A 30 20.29 -13.26 -12.85
CA PRO A 30 20.13 -12.97 -11.43
C PRO A 30 19.72 -14.27 -10.74
N VAL A 31 20.53 -14.73 -9.78
CA VAL A 31 20.18 -15.86 -8.92
C VAL A 31 19.03 -15.40 -8.05
N SER A 32 17.81 -15.85 -8.33
CA SER A 32 16.67 -15.64 -7.45
C SER A 32 16.91 -16.38 -6.15
N ILE A 33 17.24 -15.64 -5.08
CA ILE A 33 17.31 -16.19 -3.72
C ILE A 33 15.88 -16.60 -3.36
N PRO A 34 15.61 -17.87 -3.02
CA PRO A 34 14.28 -18.28 -2.62
C PRO A 34 13.90 -17.55 -1.32
N THR A 35 12.79 -16.80 -1.35
CA THR A 35 12.20 -16.21 -0.16
C THR A 35 11.87 -17.35 0.81
N PRO A 36 12.27 -17.29 2.09
CA PRO A 36 11.92 -18.30 3.08
C PRO A 36 10.40 -18.42 3.15
N VAL A 37 9.87 -19.62 2.88
CA VAL A 37 8.46 -19.91 3.13
C VAL A 37 8.33 -20.14 4.63
N ILE A 38 7.70 -19.20 5.34
CA ILE A 38 7.39 -19.37 6.76
C ILE A 38 6.12 -20.18 6.86
N ASP A 39 6.23 -21.38 7.44
CA ASP A 39 5.06 -22.22 7.71
C ASP A 39 4.09 -21.49 8.65
N PRO A 40 2.78 -21.64 8.46
CA PRO A 40 1.79 -21.14 9.40
C PRO A 40 2.12 -21.58 10.84
N PRO A 41 1.96 -20.71 11.85
CA PRO A 41 2.14 -21.13 13.23
C PRO A 41 1.24 -22.33 13.51
N LYS A 42 1.84 -23.37 14.10
CA LYS A 42 1.13 -24.60 14.48
C LYS A 42 -0.01 -24.31 15.46
N ASP A 43 0.20 -23.33 16.34
CA ASP A 43 -0.76 -22.84 17.33
C ASP A 43 -0.78 -21.30 17.25
N GLN A 44 -1.97 -20.70 17.09
CA GLN A 44 -2.17 -19.24 17.14
C GLN A 44 -1.95 -18.77 18.60
N PRO A 45 -1.12 -17.74 18.85
CA PRO A 45 -0.94 -17.24 20.22
C PRO A 45 -2.26 -16.67 20.76
N THR A 46 -2.36 -16.53 22.07
CA THR A 46 -3.56 -15.91 22.65
C THR A 46 -3.69 -14.46 22.19
N MET A 47 -4.86 -14.08 21.70
CA MET A 47 -5.14 -12.75 21.12
C MET A 47 -6.08 -11.92 22.01
N ILE A 48 -5.85 -10.60 22.05
CA ILE A 48 -6.83 -9.62 22.55
C ILE A 48 -7.65 -9.16 21.35
N TYR A 49 -8.96 -9.39 21.40
CA TYR A 49 -9.89 -8.97 20.37
C TYR A 49 -10.56 -7.64 20.70
N THR A 50 -10.71 -6.79 19.69
CA THR A 50 -11.46 -5.54 19.74
C THR A 50 -12.59 -5.57 18.74
N ASP A 51 -13.83 -5.43 19.22
CA ASP A 51 -14.98 -5.21 18.34
C ASP A 51 -14.95 -3.77 17.80
N LEU A 52 -15.00 -3.65 16.48
CA LEU A 52 -15.05 -2.38 15.78
C LEU A 52 -16.36 -2.22 15.00
N SER A 53 -17.30 -3.15 15.17
CA SER A 53 -18.58 -3.16 14.45
C SER A 53 -19.33 -1.85 14.65
N GLY A 54 -19.85 -1.30 13.55
CA GLY A 54 -20.55 -0.02 13.55
C GLY A 54 -19.63 1.21 13.48
N LYS A 55 -18.31 1.05 13.55
CA LYS A 55 -17.37 2.12 13.24
C LYS A 55 -17.19 2.24 11.73
N SER A 56 -17.19 3.47 11.25
CA SER A 56 -16.83 3.81 9.87
C SER A 56 -16.04 5.10 9.87
N LEU A 57 -15.19 5.28 8.86
CA LEU A 57 -14.54 6.55 8.58
C LEU A 57 -15.13 7.14 7.31
N LYS A 58 -15.82 8.28 7.44
CA LYS A 58 -16.29 9.10 6.30
C LYS A 58 -15.41 10.33 6.13
N MET A 59 -15.75 11.13 5.13
CA MET A 59 -15.18 12.45 4.90
C MET A 59 -15.22 13.32 6.17
N GLN A 60 -14.10 14.01 6.45
CA GLN A 60 -13.88 14.90 7.61
C GLN A 60 -14.00 14.20 8.98
N GLU A 61 -13.96 12.87 9.03
CA GLU A 61 -13.93 12.11 10.27
C GLU A 61 -12.52 11.59 10.57
N ALA A 62 -12.38 11.04 11.77
CA ALA A 62 -11.23 10.25 12.20
C ALA A 62 -11.69 9.08 13.07
N VAL A 63 -11.00 7.94 12.97
CA VAL A 63 -11.21 6.74 13.79
C VAL A 63 -9.88 6.37 14.43
N ALA A 64 -9.81 6.44 15.75
CA ALA A 64 -8.65 6.04 16.51
C ALA A 64 -8.89 4.69 17.20
N ILE A 65 -7.86 3.84 17.21
CA ILE A 65 -7.95 2.46 17.72
C ILE A 65 -6.80 2.21 18.70
N ASP A 66 -7.16 1.89 19.95
CA ASP A 66 -6.30 1.29 20.97
C ASP A 66 -6.46 -0.24 20.91
N LEU A 67 -5.46 -0.91 20.35
CA LEU A 67 -5.43 -2.36 20.15
C LEU A 67 -4.96 -3.08 21.41
N ASN A 68 -3.89 -2.58 22.03
CA ASN A 68 -3.23 -3.24 23.15
C ASN A 68 -3.89 -2.98 24.52
N LYS A 69 -4.92 -2.11 24.56
CA LYS A 69 -5.71 -1.71 25.74
C LYS A 69 -4.90 -1.01 26.81
N ASP A 70 -3.89 -0.25 26.41
CA ASP A 70 -3.07 0.54 27.34
C ASP A 70 -3.59 1.97 27.57
N GLY A 71 -4.71 2.33 26.94
CA GLY A 71 -5.34 3.65 27.04
C GLY A 71 -4.79 4.67 26.04
N LYS A 72 -3.89 4.27 25.13
CA LYS A 72 -3.39 5.09 24.03
C LYS A 72 -3.77 4.47 22.70
N ASN A 73 -3.99 5.32 21.70
CA ASN A 73 -4.28 4.84 20.35
C ASN A 73 -3.00 4.31 19.72
N ASP A 74 -3.10 3.17 19.04
CA ASP A 74 -2.03 2.57 18.23
C ASP A 74 -2.07 3.05 16.79
N VAL A 75 -3.29 3.22 16.25
CA VAL A 75 -3.53 3.65 14.86
C VAL A 75 -4.63 4.69 14.84
N VAL A 76 -4.46 5.68 13.97
CA VAL A 76 -5.52 6.62 13.63
C VAL A 76 -5.75 6.55 12.11
N PHE A 77 -7.02 6.43 11.74
CA PHE A 77 -7.49 6.60 10.38
C PHE A 77 -8.16 7.96 10.26
N TYR A 78 -7.93 8.68 9.16
CA TYR A 78 -8.51 9.99 8.95
C TYR A 78 -8.66 10.28 7.46
N THR A 79 -9.33 11.38 7.14
CA THR A 79 -9.43 11.86 5.77
C THR A 79 -8.74 13.20 5.57
N GLN A 80 -8.19 13.42 4.38
CA GLN A 80 -7.65 14.71 3.99
C GLN A 80 -8.04 15.08 2.55
N TYR A 81 -8.12 16.38 2.30
CA TYR A 81 -8.33 16.93 0.97
C TYR A 81 -7.02 17.46 0.40
N VAL A 82 -6.72 17.11 -0.84
CA VAL A 82 -5.54 17.62 -1.56
C VAL A 82 -5.99 18.15 -2.91
N ALA A 83 -5.77 19.43 -3.16
CA ALA A 83 -6.03 20.07 -4.45
C ALA A 83 -4.73 20.21 -5.24
N ASP A 84 -4.72 19.68 -6.46
CA ASP A 84 -3.69 19.89 -7.46
C ASP A 84 -4.26 20.77 -8.57
N ASN A 85 -4.09 22.08 -8.39
CA ASN A 85 -4.61 23.09 -9.30
C ASN A 85 -3.93 23.06 -10.67
N LEU A 86 -2.69 22.56 -10.76
CA LEU A 86 -1.97 22.47 -12.04
C LEU A 86 -2.63 21.42 -12.95
N ASN A 87 -3.01 20.29 -12.36
CA ASN A 87 -3.67 19.20 -13.09
C ASN A 87 -5.20 19.25 -13.03
N ASN A 88 -5.78 20.27 -12.39
CA ASN A 88 -7.23 20.41 -12.16
C ASN A 88 -7.82 19.20 -11.41
N ILE A 89 -7.10 18.65 -10.43
CA ILE A 89 -7.50 17.46 -9.68
C ILE A 89 -7.79 17.83 -8.22
N VAL A 90 -8.85 17.29 -7.66
CA VAL A 90 -9.11 17.27 -6.22
C VAL A 90 -9.09 15.83 -5.74
N LYS A 91 -8.37 15.56 -4.66
CA LYS A 91 -8.27 14.24 -4.03
C LYS A 91 -8.91 14.29 -2.65
N LEU A 92 -9.66 13.25 -2.32
CA LEU A 92 -10.02 12.90 -0.95
C LEU A 92 -9.29 11.61 -0.61
N ASP A 93 -8.34 11.70 0.31
CA ASP A 93 -7.54 10.57 0.76
C ASP A 93 -8.12 10.04 2.07
N PHE A 94 -8.29 8.73 2.13
CA PHE A 94 -8.45 7.97 3.37
C PHE A 94 -7.07 7.48 3.77
N MET A 95 -6.61 7.93 4.92
CA MET A 95 -5.26 7.70 5.39
C MET A 95 -5.27 6.87 6.66
N ALA A 96 -4.14 6.22 6.91
CA ALA A 96 -3.82 5.63 8.20
C ALA A 96 -2.44 6.11 8.64
N ASN A 97 -2.31 6.37 9.94
CA ASN A 97 -1.04 6.64 10.58
C ASN A 97 -0.91 5.79 11.84
N SER A 98 0.30 5.32 12.11
CA SER A 98 0.59 4.69 13.40
C SER A 98 1.05 5.75 14.41
N VAL A 99 0.81 5.45 15.67
CA VAL A 99 1.18 6.31 16.80
C VAL A 99 2.47 5.76 17.43
N VAL A 100 3.02 6.46 18.42
CA VAL A 100 4.24 6.05 19.13
C VAL A 100 4.16 4.60 19.57
N SER A 101 5.22 3.85 19.24
CA SER A 101 5.36 2.41 19.51
C SER A 101 4.49 1.48 18.68
N SER A 102 3.77 1.99 17.68
CA SER A 102 2.98 1.18 16.75
C SER A 102 3.52 1.35 15.33
N PHE A 103 3.50 0.28 14.56
CA PHE A 103 4.15 0.18 13.26
C PHE A 103 3.23 -0.51 12.28
N LEU A 104 3.15 0.01 11.06
CA LEU A 104 2.41 -0.59 9.96
C LEU A 104 3.39 -1.19 8.97
N ASN A 105 2.97 -2.27 8.32
CA ASN A 105 3.68 -2.79 7.16
C ASN A 105 3.39 -1.84 5.99
N PHE A 106 4.44 -1.20 5.46
CA PHE A 106 4.30 -0.19 4.41
C PHE A 106 5.05 -0.62 3.14
N SER A 107 4.60 -0.11 2.01
CA SER A 107 5.27 -0.22 0.72
C SER A 107 5.07 1.07 -0.07
N THR A 108 5.73 1.21 -1.22
CA THR A 108 5.57 2.37 -2.10
C THR A 108 4.93 1.91 -3.41
N ASP A 109 3.86 2.59 -3.82
CA ASP A 109 3.24 2.34 -5.11
C ASP A 109 4.19 2.76 -6.23
N ALA A 110 4.61 1.82 -7.07
CA ALA A 110 5.58 2.09 -8.14
C ALA A 110 5.06 3.05 -9.23
N THR A 111 3.74 3.23 -9.34
CA THR A 111 3.11 4.09 -10.35
C THR A 111 2.93 5.52 -9.83
N THR A 112 2.47 5.67 -8.59
CA THR A 112 2.15 6.99 -8.01
C THR A 112 3.24 7.54 -7.10
N GLY A 113 4.12 6.68 -6.58
CA GLY A 113 5.08 7.02 -5.54
C GLY A 113 4.45 7.25 -4.17
N ASP A 114 3.15 6.97 -4.00
CA ASP A 114 2.48 7.11 -2.70
C ASP A 114 2.92 5.99 -1.75
N ASP A 115 3.03 6.31 -0.47
CA ASP A 115 3.12 5.30 0.59
C ASP A 115 1.77 4.59 0.73
N ILE A 116 1.80 3.28 0.61
CA ILE A 116 0.63 2.40 0.61
C ILE A 116 0.75 1.34 1.71
N LEU A 117 -0.41 0.84 2.13
CA LEU A 117 -0.51 -0.28 3.06
C LEU A 117 -0.92 -1.53 2.29
N PRO A 118 -0.05 -2.55 2.16
CA PRO A 118 -0.42 -3.81 1.52
C PRO A 118 -1.48 -4.55 2.36
N PRO A 119 -2.66 -4.86 1.80
CA PRO A 119 -3.66 -5.63 2.52
C PRO A 119 -3.26 -7.11 2.59
N LEU A 120 -3.71 -7.78 3.64
CA LEU A 120 -3.67 -9.23 3.76
C LEU A 120 -5.08 -9.83 3.61
N ASN A 121 -5.13 -11.05 3.10
CA ASN A 121 -6.26 -11.95 3.15
C ASN A 121 -6.24 -12.73 4.47
N SER A 122 -7.40 -13.28 4.84
CA SER A 122 -7.53 -14.16 6.00
C SER A 122 -6.57 -15.36 5.88
N GLY A 123 -5.94 -15.74 7.00
CA GLY A 123 -4.99 -16.85 7.08
C GLY A 123 -3.57 -16.54 6.60
N GLN A 124 -3.27 -15.33 6.14
CA GLN A 124 -1.87 -14.95 5.86
C GLN A 124 -1.11 -14.71 7.17
N VAL A 125 0.14 -15.18 7.23
CA VAL A 125 1.00 -15.08 8.41
C VAL A 125 1.57 -13.67 8.53
N ILE A 126 1.53 -13.09 9.73
CA ILE A 126 2.09 -11.80 10.10
C ILE A 126 3.26 -12.06 11.04
N HIS A 127 4.45 -11.57 10.68
CA HIS A 127 5.69 -11.81 11.40
C HIS A 127 6.74 -10.73 11.11
N GLU A 128 7.92 -10.85 11.73
CA GLU A 128 9.09 -10.02 11.41
C GLU A 128 9.52 -10.26 9.95
N GLY A 129 9.49 -9.24 9.09
CA GLY A 129 9.86 -9.36 7.67
C GLY A 129 8.72 -9.76 6.73
N LEU A 130 7.46 -9.56 7.14
CA LEU A 130 6.28 -9.74 6.29
C LEU A 130 6.46 -9.06 4.92
N ASN A 131 6.29 -9.84 3.83
CA ASN A 131 6.34 -9.39 2.44
C ASN A 131 7.60 -8.61 2.05
N SER A 132 8.76 -8.89 2.68
CA SER A 132 9.99 -8.10 2.53
C SER A 132 9.79 -6.59 2.80
N SER A 133 8.67 -6.24 3.41
CA SER A 133 8.25 -4.87 3.69
C SER A 133 8.68 -4.51 5.10
N GLU A 134 9.06 -3.26 5.29
CA GLU A 134 9.55 -2.77 6.57
C GLU A 134 8.38 -2.43 7.50
N TRP A 135 8.57 -2.69 8.79
CA TRP A 135 7.69 -2.20 9.84
C TRP A 135 8.10 -0.77 10.18
N TYR A 136 7.25 0.21 9.87
CA TYR A 136 7.59 1.61 10.04
C TYR A 136 6.56 2.35 10.89
N ASN A 137 7.04 3.37 11.61
CA ASN A 137 6.16 4.32 12.26
C ASN A 137 5.63 5.29 11.20
N VAL A 138 4.54 4.89 10.55
CA VAL A 138 4.01 5.57 9.38
C VAL A 138 3.26 6.83 9.83
N SER A 139 3.74 8.00 9.40
CA SER A 139 3.08 9.28 9.70
C SER A 139 1.82 9.49 8.86
N ALA A 140 1.77 8.96 7.63
CA ALA A 140 0.59 8.91 6.79
C ALA A 140 0.80 7.93 5.61
N ALA A 141 -0.09 6.95 5.44
CA ALA A 141 -0.15 6.12 4.23
C ALA A 141 -1.57 6.11 3.65
N VAL A 142 -1.66 6.07 2.33
CA VAL A 142 -2.94 6.08 1.61
C VAL A 142 -3.54 4.67 1.63
N VAL A 143 -4.76 4.58 2.18
CA VAL A 143 -5.58 3.35 2.16
C VAL A 143 -6.42 3.32 0.89
N MET A 144 -7.15 4.41 0.66
CA MET A 144 -8.07 4.58 -0.47
C MET A 144 -8.10 6.06 -0.84
N ARG A 145 -8.29 6.37 -2.12
CA ARG A 145 -8.30 7.74 -2.65
C ARG A 145 -9.41 7.91 -3.67
N ARG A 146 -10.24 8.94 -3.49
CA ARG A 146 -11.14 9.48 -4.51
C ARG A 146 -10.40 10.57 -5.26
N VAL A 147 -10.34 10.48 -6.58
CA VAL A 147 -9.73 11.48 -7.47
C VAL A 147 -10.82 12.05 -8.36
N GLU A 148 -11.08 13.35 -8.23
CA GLU A 148 -12.02 14.08 -9.06
C GLU A 148 -11.26 15.03 -9.99
N ASN A 149 -11.53 14.94 -11.29
CA ASN A 149 -11.09 15.95 -12.24
C ASN A 149 -12.12 17.10 -12.25
N SER A 150 -11.68 18.29 -11.85
CA SER A 150 -12.57 19.45 -11.72
C SER A 150 -13.12 19.97 -13.06
N THR A 151 -12.44 19.68 -14.17
CA THR A 151 -12.88 20.08 -15.53
C THR A 151 -13.88 19.09 -16.11
N SER A 152 -13.54 17.81 -16.16
CA SER A 152 -14.41 16.77 -16.75
C SER A 152 -15.48 16.26 -15.79
N ARG A 153 -15.35 16.58 -14.49
CA ARG A 153 -16.16 16.02 -13.38
C ARG A 153 -16.07 14.51 -13.26
N ALA A 154 -15.08 13.89 -13.91
CA ALA A 154 -14.84 12.46 -13.78
C ALA A 154 -14.32 12.14 -12.37
N VAL A 155 -14.93 11.14 -11.74
CA VAL A 155 -14.52 10.61 -10.43
C VAL A 155 -13.93 9.22 -10.64
N THR A 156 -12.76 8.97 -10.06
CA THR A 156 -12.12 7.66 -10.04
C THR A 156 -11.68 7.33 -8.62
N TRP A 157 -11.74 6.05 -8.27
CA TRP A 157 -11.26 5.55 -6.98
C TRP A 157 -10.01 4.71 -7.17
N ARG A 158 -9.07 4.85 -6.24
CA ARG A 158 -7.76 4.16 -6.25
C ARG A 158 -7.40 3.68 -4.85
N GLY A 159 -6.46 2.75 -4.76
CA GLY A 159 -5.96 2.18 -3.51
C GLY A 159 -6.17 0.67 -3.45
N ASN A 160 -5.29 -0.01 -2.70
CA ASN A 160 -5.30 -1.47 -2.59
C ASN A 160 -6.51 -2.02 -1.81
N TRP A 161 -7.24 -1.13 -1.12
CA TRP A 161 -8.35 -1.45 -0.24
C TRP A 161 -9.72 -1.20 -0.86
N THR A 162 -9.77 -0.58 -2.05
CA THR A 162 -11.00 -0.14 -2.70
C THR A 162 -11.79 -1.33 -3.24
N ASP A 163 -12.99 -1.53 -2.70
CA ASP A 163 -13.99 -2.54 -3.09
C ASP A 163 -13.45 -3.97 -3.12
N LYS A 164 -12.56 -4.30 -2.19
CA LYS A 164 -11.96 -5.64 -2.04
C LYS A 164 -12.62 -6.48 -0.94
N GLY A 165 -13.64 -5.94 -0.26
CA GLY A 165 -14.30 -6.58 0.87
C GLY A 165 -13.40 -6.62 2.11
N HIS A 166 -13.54 -7.68 2.89
CA HIS A 166 -12.88 -7.87 4.18
C HIS A 166 -11.38 -8.17 4.00
N LEU A 167 -10.55 -7.17 4.32
CA LEU A 167 -9.10 -7.27 4.29
C LEU A 167 -8.51 -6.94 5.66
N TYR A 168 -7.26 -7.34 5.87
CA TYR A 168 -6.57 -7.28 7.15
C TYR A 168 -5.32 -6.42 7.06
N LEU A 169 -5.26 -5.34 7.84
CA LEU A 169 -4.10 -4.47 7.93
C LEU A 169 -3.16 -5.03 8.99
N PRO A 170 -1.99 -5.57 8.63
CA PRO A 170 -1.02 -6.02 9.60
C PRO A 170 -0.49 -4.86 10.43
N ILE A 171 -0.36 -5.08 11.73
CA ILE A 171 0.17 -4.11 12.70
C ILE A 171 1.13 -4.79 13.67
N GLN A 172 2.17 -4.04 14.04
CA GLN A 172 3.09 -4.38 15.11
C GLN A 172 3.01 -3.30 16.19
N VAL A 173 2.91 -3.72 17.45
CA VAL A 173 3.01 -2.84 18.62
C VAL A 173 4.24 -3.24 19.43
N THR A 174 5.01 -2.25 19.89
CA THR A 174 6.18 -2.46 20.74
C THR A 174 5.87 -2.04 22.18
N LYS A 175 6.07 -2.95 23.12
CA LYS A 175 5.91 -2.69 24.56
C LYS A 175 7.11 -3.27 25.29
N GLU A 176 7.79 -2.44 26.08
CA GLU A 176 8.98 -2.85 26.84
C GLU A 176 10.05 -3.53 25.97
N GLY A 177 10.24 -3.04 24.75
CA GLY A 177 11.21 -3.58 23.78
C GLY A 177 10.79 -4.89 23.10
N LYS A 178 9.61 -5.43 23.41
CA LYS A 178 9.05 -6.63 22.78
C LYS A 178 8.04 -6.27 21.70
N LYS A 179 7.98 -7.07 20.64
CA LYS A 179 7.06 -6.85 19.51
C LYS A 179 5.84 -7.77 19.61
N TYR A 180 4.67 -7.21 19.34
CA TYR A 180 3.40 -7.92 19.33
C TYR A 180 2.75 -7.71 17.98
N TYR A 181 2.33 -8.79 17.33
CA TYR A 181 1.74 -8.74 15.99
C TYR A 181 0.23 -8.88 16.05
N GLY A 182 -0.44 -8.22 15.12
CA GLY A 182 -1.88 -8.17 15.06
C GLY A 182 -2.39 -7.73 13.71
N TRP A 183 -3.69 -7.51 13.64
CA TRP A 183 -4.37 -7.08 12.43
C TRP A 183 -5.61 -6.24 12.75
N ILE A 184 -5.98 -5.36 11.82
CA ILE A 184 -7.25 -4.60 11.83
C ILE A 184 -8.03 -5.00 10.58
N GLU A 185 -9.27 -5.45 10.74
CA GLU A 185 -10.15 -5.82 9.64
C GLU A 185 -11.05 -4.65 9.24
N PHE A 186 -10.99 -4.29 7.96
CA PHE A 186 -11.87 -3.28 7.38
C PHE A 186 -12.00 -3.45 5.85
N GLU A 187 -12.99 -2.77 5.28
CA GLU A 187 -13.15 -2.61 3.83
C GLU A 187 -13.18 -1.13 3.44
N GLY A 188 -12.65 -0.79 2.25
CA GLY A 188 -12.86 0.51 1.64
C GLY A 188 -13.97 0.43 0.61
N SER A 189 -15.07 1.16 0.81
CA SER A 189 -16.21 1.15 -0.12
C SER A 189 -16.24 2.44 -0.94
N SER A 190 -16.05 2.32 -2.26
CA SER A 190 -16.19 3.46 -3.17
C SER A 190 -17.65 3.86 -3.35
N GLN A 191 -18.57 2.90 -3.29
CA GLN A 191 -20.01 3.15 -3.38
C GLN A 191 -20.54 3.94 -2.19
N GLN A 192 -20.05 3.63 -0.98
CA GLN A 192 -20.47 4.30 0.26
C GLN A 192 -19.53 5.43 0.68
N GLU A 193 -18.47 5.69 -0.10
CA GLU A 193 -17.43 6.68 0.13
C GLU A 193 -16.86 6.69 1.57
N LYS A 194 -16.52 5.50 2.10
CA LYS A 194 -16.06 5.34 3.49
C LYS A 194 -15.21 4.10 3.71
N LEU A 195 -14.46 4.07 4.81
CA LEU A 195 -13.95 2.81 5.38
C LEU A 195 -14.96 2.24 6.39
N ILE A 196 -15.11 0.93 6.43
CA ILE A 196 -16.00 0.22 7.36
C ILE A 196 -15.15 -0.77 8.16
N PHE A 197 -15.17 -0.64 9.49
CA PHE A 197 -14.36 -1.45 10.39
C PHE A 197 -15.21 -2.57 11.00
N TYR A 198 -14.58 -3.72 11.24
CA TYR A 198 -15.28 -4.91 11.77
C TYR A 198 -14.71 -5.35 13.11
N LYS A 199 -13.44 -5.75 13.14
CA LYS A 199 -12.75 -6.21 14.34
C LYS A 199 -11.26 -6.02 14.19
N ALA A 200 -10.55 -6.11 15.30
CA ALA A 200 -9.10 -6.15 15.31
C ALA A 200 -8.60 -7.13 16.37
N ALA A 201 -7.37 -7.60 16.23
CA ALA A 201 -6.75 -8.47 17.20
C ALA A 201 -5.25 -8.19 17.32
N ILE A 202 -4.69 -8.36 18.52
CA ILE A 202 -3.25 -8.26 18.80
C ILE A 202 -2.82 -9.42 19.70
N ALA A 203 -1.65 -10.01 19.44
CA ALA A 203 -1.11 -11.09 20.26
C ALA A 203 -0.80 -10.61 21.68
N THR A 204 -1.01 -11.50 22.65
CA THR A 204 -0.56 -11.32 24.05
C THR A 204 0.86 -11.82 24.29
N GLU A 205 1.39 -12.60 23.34
CA GLU A 205 2.71 -13.19 23.38
C GLU A 205 3.64 -12.45 22.40
N ALA A 206 4.82 -12.08 22.89
CA ALA A 206 5.80 -11.34 22.11
C ALA A 206 6.47 -12.22 21.05
N ASP A 207 6.81 -11.60 19.92
CA ASP A 207 7.61 -12.16 18.83
C ASP A 207 7.03 -13.45 18.22
N LYS A 208 5.73 -13.70 18.44
CA LYS A 208 5.00 -14.84 17.88
C LYS A 208 4.29 -14.44 16.60
N PRO A 209 4.48 -15.17 15.49
CA PRO A 209 3.72 -14.91 14.28
C PRO A 209 2.22 -15.17 14.53
N VAL A 210 1.37 -14.41 13.85
CA VAL A 210 -0.10 -14.56 13.92
C VAL A 210 -0.70 -14.72 12.54
N LEU A 211 -1.85 -15.38 12.46
CA LEU A 211 -2.66 -15.44 11.24
C LEU A 211 -3.64 -14.27 11.18
N ALA A 212 -3.71 -13.60 10.03
CA ALA A 212 -4.69 -12.55 9.76
C ALA A 212 -6.12 -13.11 9.85
N GLY A 213 -6.99 -12.45 10.62
CA GLY A 213 -8.39 -12.80 10.78
C GLY A 213 -8.71 -13.98 11.72
N GLN A 214 -7.69 -14.54 12.40
CA GLN A 214 -7.81 -15.66 13.33
C GLN A 214 -7.27 -15.34 14.72
#